data_AF-A0A396ISG6-F1
#
_entry.id   AF-A0A396ISG6-F1
#
_cell.length_a   1.000
_cell.length_b   1.000
_cell.length_c   1.000
_cell.angle_alpha   90.00
_cell.angle_beta   90.00
_cell.angle_gamma   90.00
#
_symmetry.space_group_name_H-M   'P 1'
#
loop_
_entity.id
_entity.type
_entity.pdbx_description
1 polymer ?
#
loop_
_entity_poly.entity_id
_entity_poly.type
_entity_poly.pdbx_seq_one_letter_code
_entity_poly.pdbx_strand_id
1 'polypeptide(L)'
;MFCGLSNPKLVAVSNFIAFANPKAPVYPRLANGKSWNEIQSAAGTLTFNRNSMCGQPARTVGWRDPGFIHTSFLKELWPNMRYTYRLGHFMSDGSYVWSKRYSFKASPYPGQNSLQRVIIFGDMGKAERDGSNEYANYQPGSLNTTDQLIKDLDNFDIVFHIGDMPYANRYISQWDQFTAQVQQISSTVPYMIARYATDYGMFRFCIADTEHDWREGSEQYKFIEHCLATVDRKQQPWLIFAAHRPLGYSSND
;
A
#
# COMPACT_ATOMS: atom_id res chain seq x y z
N MET A 1 -8.30 21.83 -26.76
CA MET A 1 -8.02 22.69 -25.58
C MET A 1 -9.36 23.12 -25.00
N PHE A 2 -9.85 22.45 -23.95
CA PHE A 2 -11.12 22.83 -23.32
C PHE A 2 -10.86 24.02 -22.38
N CYS A 3 -11.28 25.23 -22.76
CA CYS A 3 -11.18 26.45 -21.92
C CYS A 3 -11.95 26.38 -20.58
N GLY A 4 -12.74 25.33 -20.35
CA GLY A 4 -13.65 25.22 -19.20
C GLY A 4 -12.97 25.10 -17.84
N LEU A 5 -11.87 24.33 -17.73
CA LEU A 5 -11.22 24.08 -16.42
C LEU A 5 -10.36 25.25 -15.93
N SER A 6 -9.82 26.06 -16.85
CA SER A 6 -8.99 27.23 -16.51
C SER A 6 -9.83 28.44 -16.06
N ASN A 7 -11.10 28.51 -16.44
CA ASN A 7 -12.00 29.60 -16.05
C ASN A 7 -13.43 29.07 -15.80
N PRO A 8 -13.64 28.25 -14.75
CA PRO A 8 -14.92 27.61 -14.50
C PRO A 8 -15.95 28.62 -13.97
N LYS A 9 -17.21 28.47 -14.40
CA LYS A 9 -18.37 29.19 -13.83
C LYS A 9 -19.41 28.17 -13.39
N LEU A 10 -19.82 28.25 -12.13
CA LEU A 10 -20.89 27.41 -11.60
C LEU A 10 -22.23 27.92 -12.14
N VAL A 11 -22.99 27.04 -12.80
CA VAL A 11 -24.31 27.37 -13.38
C VAL A 11 -25.45 26.56 -12.76
N ALA A 12 -25.16 25.37 -12.19
CA ALA A 12 -26.13 24.52 -11.52
C ALA A 12 -25.43 23.58 -10.52
N VAL A 13 -26.16 23.10 -9.52
CA VAL A 13 -25.71 22.12 -8.52
C VAL A 13 -26.77 21.02 -8.43
N SER A 14 -26.37 19.75 -8.39
CA SER A 14 -27.27 18.60 -8.25
C SER A 14 -27.75 18.41 -6.80
N ASN A 15 -28.66 17.46 -6.59
CA ASN A 15 -28.98 17.00 -5.24
C ASN A 15 -27.79 16.27 -4.60
N PHE A 16 -27.80 16.21 -3.26
CA PHE A 16 -26.83 15.46 -2.48
C PHE A 16 -27.09 13.95 -2.59
N ILE A 17 -26.01 13.17 -2.68
CA ILE A 17 -26.03 11.70 -2.71
C ILE A 17 -25.02 11.18 -1.68
N ALA A 18 -25.38 10.16 -0.91
CA ALA A 18 -24.50 9.52 0.05
C ALA A 18 -24.67 7.99 0.05
N PHE A 19 -23.59 7.29 0.39
CA PHE A 19 -23.66 5.87 0.74
C PHE A 19 -24.54 5.68 1.99
N ALA A 20 -25.22 4.53 2.08
CA ALA A 20 -26.05 4.19 3.23
C ALA A 20 -25.28 4.27 4.57
N ASN A 21 -24.00 3.88 4.56
CA ASN A 21 -23.08 4.09 5.68
C ASN A 21 -21.74 4.65 5.18
N PRO A 22 -21.53 5.98 5.22
CA PRO A 22 -20.28 6.62 4.82
C PRO A 22 -19.09 6.31 5.75
N LYS A 23 -19.33 5.71 6.92
CA LYS A 23 -18.32 5.37 7.94
C LYS A 23 -18.05 3.87 8.01
N ALA A 24 -18.45 3.11 6.99
CA ALA A 24 -18.19 1.68 6.95
C ALA A 24 -16.68 1.39 6.86
N PRO A 25 -16.20 0.29 7.48
CA PRO A 25 -14.81 -0.14 7.31
C PRO A 25 -14.54 -0.61 5.88
N VAL A 26 -13.59 0.04 5.21
CA VAL A 26 -13.29 -0.16 3.78
C VAL A 26 -11.79 -0.38 3.52
N TYR A 27 -11.48 -0.88 2.33
CA TYR A 27 -10.15 -0.93 1.72
C TYR A 27 -9.02 -1.52 2.61
N PRO A 28 -9.20 -2.72 3.21
CA PRO A 28 -8.11 -3.34 3.97
C PRO A 28 -6.92 -3.67 3.07
N ARG A 29 -5.72 -3.51 3.62
CA ARG A 29 -4.46 -3.91 2.99
C ARG A 29 -3.60 -4.71 3.99
N LEU A 30 -2.97 -5.77 3.51
CA LEU A 30 -2.07 -6.61 4.26
C LEU A 30 -0.63 -6.14 4.06
N ALA A 31 0.18 -6.24 5.11
CA ALA A 31 1.62 -6.06 5.07
C ALA A 31 2.28 -7.02 6.07
N ASN A 32 3.45 -7.56 5.74
CA ASN A 32 4.22 -8.36 6.68
C ASN A 32 4.66 -7.49 7.88
N GLY A 33 4.53 -8.04 9.10
CA GLY A 33 4.97 -7.41 10.34
C GLY A 33 6.48 -7.49 10.56
N LYS A 34 6.94 -7.07 11.75
CA LYS A 34 8.36 -7.11 12.15
C LYS A 34 8.86 -8.52 12.43
N SER A 35 7.98 -9.44 12.81
CA SER A 35 8.29 -10.88 12.86
C SER A 35 7.35 -11.70 11.99
N TRP A 36 7.80 -12.89 11.61
CA TRP A 36 7.00 -13.87 10.86
C TRP A 36 5.78 -14.40 11.66
N ASN A 37 5.73 -14.13 12.97
CA ASN A 37 4.78 -14.68 13.94
C ASN A 37 4.53 -13.75 15.15
N GLU A 38 4.04 -12.53 14.97
CA GLU A 38 3.82 -11.65 16.14
C GLU A 38 2.62 -12.15 17.03
N ILE A 39 2.32 -11.68 18.27
CA ILE A 39 1.01 -11.90 19.03
C ILE A 39 0.04 -10.67 19.22
N GLN A 40 -1.30 -10.82 18.97
CA GLN A 40 -2.55 -10.04 19.35
C GLN A 40 -3.38 -9.06 18.45
N SER A 41 -4.72 -9.20 18.59
CA SER A 41 -5.90 -8.70 17.84
C SER A 41 -6.66 -7.52 18.48
N ALA A 42 -6.07 -6.33 18.45
CA ALA A 42 -6.75 -5.03 18.59
C ALA A 42 -6.18 -4.08 17.53
N ALA A 43 -6.96 -3.07 17.10
CA ALA A 43 -6.49 -2.11 16.11
C ALA A 43 -5.94 -0.84 16.76
N GLY A 44 -4.68 -0.51 16.48
CA GLY A 44 -4.19 0.85 16.70
C GLY A 44 -4.85 1.80 15.71
N THR A 45 -5.27 2.98 16.17
CA THR A 45 -5.93 3.98 15.30
C THR A 45 -5.06 5.20 15.16
N LEU A 46 -4.81 5.61 13.92
CA LEU A 46 -4.08 6.82 13.57
C LEU A 46 -4.91 7.66 12.59
N THR A 47 -4.66 8.95 12.59
CA THR A 47 -5.16 9.88 11.58
C THR A 47 -4.20 11.07 11.50
N PHE A 48 -4.42 11.93 10.52
CA PHE A 48 -3.73 13.21 10.39
C PHE A 48 -4.75 14.28 10.01
N ASN A 49 -4.46 15.53 10.37
CA ASN A 49 -5.33 16.66 10.08
C ASN A 49 -4.68 17.61 9.07
N ARG A 50 -5.44 18.64 8.67
CA ARG A 50 -5.00 19.63 7.69
C ARG A 50 -3.65 20.26 8.06
N ASN A 51 -3.43 20.55 9.33
CA ASN A 51 -2.24 21.22 9.82
C ASN A 51 -1.02 20.30 9.91
N SER A 52 -1.22 18.98 9.83
CA SER A 52 -0.13 18.01 9.68
C SER A 52 0.55 18.12 8.30
N MET A 53 -0.10 18.73 7.30
CA MET A 53 0.48 18.90 5.96
C MET A 53 1.48 20.05 5.92
N CYS A 54 2.66 19.80 5.31
CA CYS A 54 3.74 20.77 5.25
C CYS A 54 3.47 21.96 4.29
N GLY A 55 2.61 21.80 3.28
CA GLY A 55 2.41 22.84 2.27
C GLY A 55 1.22 22.63 1.35
N GLN A 56 1.02 23.59 0.43
CA GLN A 56 -0.04 23.57 -0.56
C GLN A 56 0.25 22.57 -1.71
N PRO A 57 -0.76 22.00 -2.38
CA PRO A 57 -2.19 22.12 -2.09
C PRO A 57 -2.69 21.27 -0.91
N ALA A 58 -1.88 20.38 -0.33
CA ALA A 58 -2.31 19.44 0.73
C ALA A 58 -2.86 20.14 1.97
N ARG A 59 -2.27 21.27 2.35
CA ARG A 59 -2.75 22.09 3.48
C ARG A 59 -3.95 22.99 3.11
N THR A 60 -4.25 23.16 1.82
CA THR A 60 -5.24 24.11 1.30
C THR A 60 -6.30 23.42 0.44
N VAL A 61 -6.29 23.63 -0.88
CA VAL A 61 -7.35 23.22 -1.80
C VAL A 61 -7.38 21.71 -2.07
N GLY A 62 -6.26 21.03 -1.86
CA GLY A 62 -6.14 19.58 -2.00
C GLY A 62 -6.47 18.81 -0.73
N TRP A 63 -6.75 19.50 0.39
CA TRP A 63 -7.10 18.86 1.65
C TRP A 63 -8.46 18.17 1.56
N ARG A 64 -8.50 16.91 1.99
CA ARG A 64 -9.71 16.18 2.34
C ARG A 64 -9.42 15.37 3.60
N ASP A 65 -10.38 15.33 4.52
CA ASP A 65 -10.24 14.55 5.74
C ASP A 65 -10.05 13.05 5.41
N PRO A 66 -9.01 12.38 5.94
CA PRO A 66 -8.72 10.97 5.65
C PRO A 66 -9.53 9.99 6.50
N GLY A 67 -10.40 10.47 7.40
CA GLY A 67 -11.08 9.63 8.38
C GLY A 67 -10.09 9.03 9.39
N PHE A 68 -10.20 7.72 9.62
CA PHE A 68 -9.37 7.00 10.59
C PHE A 68 -8.74 5.77 9.94
N ILE A 69 -7.45 5.58 10.20
CA ILE A 69 -6.66 4.47 9.69
C ILE A 69 -6.42 3.51 10.85
N HIS A 70 -6.90 2.28 10.70
CA HIS A 70 -6.83 1.25 11.72
C HIS A 70 -5.83 0.16 11.30
N THR A 71 -4.85 -0.11 12.15
CA THR A 71 -3.87 -1.19 11.94
C THR A 71 -4.06 -2.23 13.03
N SER A 72 -4.57 -3.40 12.65
CA SER A 72 -4.52 -4.61 13.47
C SER A 72 -3.34 -5.46 13.07
N PHE A 73 -2.82 -6.20 14.03
CA PHE A 73 -1.76 -7.14 13.79
C PHE A 73 -2.33 -8.54 13.87
N LEU A 74 -2.09 -9.36 12.83
CA LEU A 74 -2.42 -10.77 12.79
C LEU A 74 -1.15 -11.58 12.99
N LYS A 75 -1.27 -12.60 13.82
CA LYS A 75 -0.27 -12.88 14.84
C LYS A 75 -0.34 -14.41 15.12
N GLU A 76 0.76 -15.09 15.43
CA GLU A 76 0.90 -16.57 15.58
C GLU A 76 0.38 -17.36 14.38
N LEU A 77 0.69 -16.85 13.19
CA LEU A 77 0.26 -17.46 11.96
C LEU A 77 1.04 -18.76 11.72
N TRP A 78 0.30 -19.82 11.41
CA TRP A 78 0.87 -21.09 11.00
C TRP A 78 1.31 -20.93 9.54
N PRO A 79 2.60 -21.15 9.22
CA PRO A 79 3.10 -20.94 7.86
C PRO A 79 2.27 -21.69 6.83
N ASN A 80 1.96 -21.03 5.71
CA ASN A 80 1.15 -21.55 4.59
C ASN A 80 -0.33 -21.78 4.89
N MET A 81 -0.81 -21.56 6.11
CA MET A 81 -2.21 -21.75 6.46
C MET A 81 -3.08 -20.62 5.91
N ARG A 82 -4.29 -20.96 5.46
CA ARG A 82 -5.27 -19.96 5.00
C ARG A 82 -6.06 -19.43 6.18
N TYR A 83 -6.13 -18.11 6.30
CA TYR A 83 -6.89 -17.39 7.31
C TYR A 83 -8.01 -16.60 6.67
N THR A 84 -9.09 -16.39 7.43
CA THR A 84 -10.18 -15.49 7.06
C THR A 84 -10.27 -14.38 8.09
N TYR A 85 -10.63 -13.17 7.66
CA TYR A 85 -10.75 -12.02 8.55
C TYR A 85 -11.91 -11.10 8.15
N ARG A 86 -12.35 -10.28 9.10
CA ARG A 86 -13.33 -9.19 8.91
C ARG A 86 -12.85 -7.96 9.67
N LEU A 87 -13.26 -6.80 9.19
CA LEU A 87 -13.08 -5.53 9.90
C LEU A 87 -14.35 -5.29 10.72
N GLY A 88 -14.21 -4.93 11.98
CA GLY A 88 -15.31 -4.71 12.89
C GLY A 88 -15.13 -3.43 13.70
N HIS A 89 -16.20 -2.62 13.78
CA HIS A 89 -16.30 -1.52 14.72
C HIS A 89 -17.37 -1.84 15.75
N PHE A 90 -16.97 -1.88 17.02
CA PHE A 90 -17.90 -1.92 18.13
C PHE A 90 -18.37 -0.50 18.45
N MET A 91 -19.67 -0.29 18.46
CA MET A 91 -20.31 1.01 18.62
C MET A 91 -20.68 1.24 20.09
N SER A 92 -20.84 2.51 20.48
CA SER A 92 -21.19 2.89 21.86
C SER A 92 -22.58 2.39 22.30
N ASP A 93 -23.45 2.08 21.34
CA ASP A 93 -24.78 1.49 21.57
C ASP A 93 -24.76 -0.05 21.71
N GLY A 94 -23.57 -0.66 21.70
CA GLY A 94 -23.39 -2.11 21.81
C GLY A 94 -23.51 -2.87 20.48
N SER A 95 -23.81 -2.19 19.37
CA SER A 95 -23.88 -2.81 18.05
C SER A 95 -22.50 -2.99 17.41
N TYR A 96 -22.44 -3.80 16.34
CA TYR A 96 -21.23 -3.96 15.54
C TYR A 96 -21.49 -3.61 14.07
N VAL A 97 -20.60 -2.82 13.49
CA VAL A 97 -20.51 -2.63 12.03
C VAL A 97 -19.41 -3.54 11.49
N TRP A 98 -19.77 -4.48 10.64
CA TRP A 98 -18.84 -5.44 10.06
C TRP A 98 -18.64 -5.23 8.56
N SER A 99 -17.41 -5.39 8.08
CA SER A 99 -17.13 -5.53 6.65
C SER A 99 -17.50 -6.94 6.14
N LYS A 100 -17.36 -7.14 4.82
CA LYS A 100 -17.36 -8.48 4.21
C LYS A 100 -16.19 -9.34 4.73
N ARG A 101 -16.25 -10.64 4.47
CA ARG A 101 -15.14 -11.55 4.77
C ARG A 101 -14.04 -11.40 3.73
N TYR A 102 -12.80 -11.45 4.19
CA TYR A 102 -11.58 -11.49 3.39
C TYR A 102 -10.78 -12.73 3.76
N SER A 103 -9.79 -13.09 2.97
CA SER A 103 -8.94 -14.24 3.22
C SER A 103 -7.55 -14.05 2.65
N PHE A 104 -6.56 -14.61 3.33
CA PHE A 104 -5.16 -14.61 2.89
C PHE A 104 -4.47 -15.92 3.28
N LYS A 105 -3.34 -16.22 2.65
CA LYS A 105 -2.46 -17.32 3.03
C LYS A 105 -1.30 -16.74 3.83
N ALA A 106 -1.04 -17.29 5.02
CA ALA A 106 0.10 -16.88 5.83
C ALA A 106 1.42 -17.18 5.10
N SER A 107 2.38 -16.27 5.23
CA SER A 107 3.70 -16.38 4.60
C SER A 107 4.41 -17.68 5.01
N PRO A 108 5.25 -18.24 4.11
CA PRO A 108 6.13 -19.33 4.46
C PRO A 108 7.15 -18.90 5.52
N TYR A 109 7.66 -19.85 6.31
CA TYR A 109 8.73 -19.55 7.25
C TYR A 109 10.04 -19.19 6.49
N PRO A 110 10.92 -18.33 7.05
CA PRO A 110 12.19 -17.99 6.41
C PRO A 110 13.02 -19.24 6.09
N GLY A 111 13.40 -19.40 4.82
CA GLY A 111 14.13 -20.57 4.31
C GLY A 111 13.29 -21.77 3.89
N GLN A 112 11.95 -21.68 3.91
CA GLN A 112 11.08 -22.76 3.46
C GLN A 112 11.31 -23.10 1.98
N ASN A 113 11.58 -24.36 1.68
CA ASN A 113 11.68 -24.85 0.30
C ASN A 113 10.28 -25.08 -0.30
N SER A 114 9.79 -24.09 -1.04
CA SER A 114 8.48 -24.11 -1.73
C SER A 114 8.51 -23.13 -2.89
N LEU A 115 7.59 -23.29 -3.85
CA LEU A 115 7.41 -22.29 -4.91
C LEU A 115 6.92 -20.98 -4.29
N GLN A 116 7.65 -19.90 -4.56
CA GLN A 116 7.42 -18.55 -4.04
C GLN A 116 7.52 -17.56 -5.19
N ARG A 117 6.50 -16.72 -5.35
CA ARG A 117 6.32 -15.86 -6.53
C ARG A 117 6.09 -14.44 -6.06
N VAL A 118 6.97 -13.54 -6.48
CA VAL A 118 7.04 -12.16 -6.01
C VAL A 118 6.87 -11.21 -7.19
N ILE A 119 6.00 -10.22 -7.02
CA ILE A 119 5.81 -9.13 -7.97
C ILE A 119 6.48 -7.87 -7.44
N ILE A 120 7.23 -7.15 -8.29
CA ILE A 120 7.89 -5.89 -7.95
C ILE A 120 7.64 -4.88 -9.08
N PHE A 121 7.14 -3.69 -8.76
CA PHE A 121 6.99 -2.58 -9.70
C PHE A 121 6.98 -1.23 -8.95
N GLY A 122 7.30 -0.14 -9.65
CA GLY A 122 7.12 1.23 -9.17
C GLY A 122 6.08 1.96 -10.02
N ASP A 123 5.72 3.18 -9.61
CA ASP A 123 5.17 4.20 -10.51
C ASP A 123 3.79 3.84 -11.13
N MET A 124 2.99 3.03 -10.43
CA MET A 124 1.71 2.57 -10.96
C MET A 124 0.65 3.68 -11.02
N GLY A 125 0.64 4.60 -10.05
CA GLY A 125 -0.38 5.65 -9.95
C GLY A 125 -1.80 5.13 -9.74
N LYS A 126 -2.78 5.94 -10.14
CA LYS A 126 -4.20 5.60 -10.20
C LYS A 126 -4.81 6.02 -11.54
N ALA A 127 -6.02 5.55 -11.82
CA ALA A 127 -6.89 6.17 -12.83
C ALA A 127 -8.36 5.82 -12.58
N GLU A 128 -9.26 6.66 -13.08
CA GLU A 128 -10.71 6.43 -12.96
C GLU A 128 -11.22 5.39 -13.96
N ARG A 129 -11.86 4.34 -13.46
CA ARG A 129 -12.44 3.27 -14.31
C ARG A 129 -13.60 3.73 -15.16
N ASP A 130 -14.31 4.78 -14.75
CA ASP A 130 -15.44 5.35 -15.48
C ASP A 130 -15.02 6.37 -16.56
N GLY A 131 -13.71 6.60 -16.71
CA GLY A 131 -13.15 7.53 -17.68
C GLY A 131 -13.20 9.01 -17.24
N SER A 132 -13.56 9.30 -15.99
CA SER A 132 -13.52 10.65 -15.44
C SER A 132 -12.10 11.23 -15.47
N ASN A 133 -12.02 12.56 -15.61
CA ASN A 133 -10.75 13.28 -15.47
C ASN A 133 -10.55 13.75 -14.02
N GLU A 134 -9.29 13.92 -13.63
CA GLU A 134 -8.92 14.31 -12.27
C GLU A 134 -7.52 14.95 -12.20
N TYR A 135 -7.16 15.47 -11.03
CA TYR A 135 -5.80 16.00 -10.81
C TYR A 135 -4.75 14.89 -10.97
N ALA A 136 -3.59 15.25 -11.52
CA ALA A 136 -2.48 14.32 -11.75
C ALA A 136 -2.87 13.06 -12.54
N ASN A 137 -3.80 13.17 -13.50
CA ASN A 137 -4.26 12.05 -14.34
C ASN A 137 -3.29 11.78 -15.52
N TYR A 138 -2.11 11.24 -15.23
CA TYR A 138 -1.07 10.96 -16.22
C TYR A 138 -0.48 9.54 -16.11
N GLN A 139 -1.21 8.60 -15.50
CA GLN A 139 -0.77 7.19 -15.34
C GLN A 139 -1.63 6.23 -16.17
N PRO A 140 -1.56 6.27 -17.52
CA PRO A 140 -2.45 5.50 -18.39
C PRO A 140 -2.30 3.98 -18.24
N GLY A 141 -1.16 3.50 -17.76
CA GLY A 141 -0.91 2.07 -17.49
C GLY A 141 -1.51 1.56 -16.18
N SER A 142 -2.01 2.46 -15.30
CA SER A 142 -2.38 2.11 -13.91
C SER A 142 -3.42 1.00 -13.83
N LEU A 143 -4.50 1.11 -14.60
CA LEU A 143 -5.57 0.13 -14.62
C LEU A 143 -5.15 -1.18 -15.28
N ASN A 144 -4.37 -1.13 -16.36
CA ASN A 144 -3.87 -2.34 -17.02
C ASN A 144 -2.98 -3.17 -16.09
N THR A 145 -2.06 -2.53 -15.37
CA THR A 145 -1.22 -3.20 -14.37
C THR A 145 -2.08 -3.78 -13.25
N THR A 146 -3.03 -3.00 -12.72
CA THR A 146 -3.94 -3.46 -11.66
C THR A 146 -4.76 -4.68 -12.12
N ASP A 147 -5.32 -4.64 -13.33
CA ASP A 147 -6.17 -5.70 -13.87
C ASP A 147 -5.39 -6.98 -14.16
N GLN A 148 -4.14 -6.87 -14.63
CA GLN A 148 -3.29 -8.05 -14.84
C GLN A 148 -2.89 -8.72 -13.53
N LEU A 149 -2.59 -7.94 -12.49
CA LEU A 149 -2.32 -8.50 -11.17
C LEU A 149 -3.57 -9.14 -10.55
N ILE A 150 -4.75 -8.55 -10.73
CA ILE A 150 -6.00 -9.17 -10.28
C ILE A 150 -6.23 -10.50 -11.02
N LYS A 151 -6.02 -10.51 -12.34
CA LYS A 151 -6.20 -11.71 -13.17
C LYS A 151 -5.26 -12.85 -12.77
N ASP A 152 -4.05 -12.51 -12.33
CA ASP A 152 -3.01 -13.46 -11.95
C ASP A 152 -2.88 -13.63 -10.42
N LEU A 153 -3.88 -13.21 -9.64
CA LEU A 153 -3.79 -13.11 -8.17
C LEU A 153 -3.49 -14.45 -7.47
N ASP A 154 -3.93 -15.58 -8.03
CA ASP A 154 -3.63 -16.91 -7.50
C ASP A 154 -2.19 -17.38 -7.79
N ASN A 155 -1.48 -16.62 -8.65
CA ASN A 155 -0.16 -16.96 -9.17
C ASN A 155 1.00 -16.14 -8.57
N PHE A 156 0.74 -15.22 -7.65
CA PHE A 156 1.79 -14.59 -6.85
C PHE A 156 1.39 -14.51 -5.38
N ASP A 157 2.40 -14.42 -4.53
CA ASP A 157 2.19 -14.58 -3.10
C ASP A 157 2.46 -13.29 -2.30
N ILE A 158 3.16 -12.32 -2.90
CA ILE A 158 3.48 -11.02 -2.30
C ILE A 158 3.79 -9.98 -3.39
N VAL A 159 3.46 -8.71 -3.12
CA VAL A 159 3.71 -7.56 -4.01
C VAL A 159 4.58 -6.53 -3.32
N PHE A 160 5.55 -5.98 -4.04
CA PHE A 160 6.35 -4.82 -3.65
C PHE A 160 6.07 -3.66 -4.60
N HIS A 161 5.45 -2.60 -4.09
CA HIS A 161 5.26 -1.35 -4.84
C HIS A 161 6.33 -0.34 -4.37
N ILE A 162 7.38 -0.19 -5.17
CA ILE A 162 8.63 0.48 -4.80
C ILE A 162 8.63 1.99 -5.06
N GLY A 163 7.60 2.70 -4.58
CA GLY A 163 7.51 4.15 -4.65
C GLY A 163 6.51 4.67 -5.69
N ASP A 164 6.26 5.98 -5.65
CA ASP A 164 5.34 6.67 -6.56
C ASP A 164 3.94 6.04 -6.68
N MET A 165 3.30 5.90 -5.52
CA MET A 165 2.09 5.11 -5.35
C MET A 165 0.85 5.70 -6.08
N PRO A 166 0.14 6.74 -5.58
CA PRO A 166 -1.04 7.25 -6.28
C PRO A 166 -0.77 8.49 -7.15
N TYR A 167 0.44 9.07 -7.11
CA TYR A 167 0.69 10.44 -7.61
C TYR A 167 -0.34 11.47 -7.12
N ALA A 168 -0.85 11.28 -5.90
CA ALA A 168 -1.83 12.18 -5.30
C ALA A 168 -1.34 13.63 -5.32
N ASN A 169 -0.02 13.83 -5.28
CA ASN A 169 0.63 15.12 -5.44
C ASN A 169 -0.08 16.21 -4.64
N ARG A 170 -0.37 15.86 -3.38
CA ARG A 170 -1.01 16.73 -2.37
C ARG A 170 -2.53 16.95 -2.53
N TYR A 171 -3.22 16.23 -3.43
CA TYR A 171 -4.68 16.08 -3.46
C TYR A 171 -5.12 14.82 -2.71
N ILE A 172 -5.52 14.98 -1.45
CA ILE A 172 -5.60 13.89 -0.46
C ILE A 172 -6.69 12.86 -0.79
N SER A 173 -7.76 13.23 -1.49
CA SER A 173 -8.84 12.30 -1.86
C SER A 173 -8.37 11.09 -2.68
N GLN A 174 -7.26 11.23 -3.41
CA GLN A 174 -6.75 10.20 -4.31
C GLN A 174 -6.10 9.02 -3.57
N TRP A 175 -5.80 9.17 -2.27
CA TRP A 175 -5.36 8.05 -1.44
C TRP A 175 -6.47 7.02 -1.21
N ASP A 176 -7.70 7.46 -0.94
CA ASP A 176 -8.86 6.55 -0.83
C ASP A 176 -9.11 5.83 -2.16
N GLN A 177 -9.05 6.57 -3.27
CA GLN A 177 -9.18 6.01 -4.62
C GLN A 177 -8.12 4.92 -4.89
N PHE A 178 -6.85 5.20 -4.58
CA PHE A 178 -5.77 4.24 -4.78
C PHE A 178 -5.91 2.99 -3.90
N THR A 179 -6.23 3.16 -2.60
CA THR A 179 -6.46 2.01 -1.71
C THR A 179 -7.65 1.16 -2.15
N ALA A 180 -8.70 1.78 -2.71
CA ALA A 180 -9.80 1.08 -3.34
C ALA A 180 -9.37 0.34 -4.62
N GLN A 181 -8.59 0.99 -5.49
CA GLN A 181 -8.09 0.41 -6.73
C GLN A 181 -7.28 -0.87 -6.48
N VAL A 182 -6.39 -0.88 -5.49
CA VAL A 182 -5.53 -2.04 -5.18
C VAL A 182 -6.16 -3.04 -4.21
N GLN A 183 -7.37 -2.78 -3.68
CA GLN A 183 -7.97 -3.58 -2.61
C GLN A 183 -8.07 -5.06 -2.95
N GLN A 184 -8.43 -5.41 -4.20
CA GLN A 184 -8.57 -6.82 -4.60
C GLN A 184 -7.27 -7.61 -4.44
N ILE A 185 -6.12 -6.94 -4.61
CA ILE A 185 -4.80 -7.53 -4.43
C ILE A 185 -4.42 -7.45 -2.95
N SER A 186 -4.43 -6.23 -2.40
CA SER A 186 -3.86 -5.94 -1.08
C SER A 186 -4.64 -6.53 0.09
N SER A 187 -5.92 -6.88 -0.10
CA SER A 187 -6.70 -7.59 0.92
C SER A 187 -6.50 -9.11 0.92
N THR A 188 -5.70 -9.66 0.00
CA THR A 188 -5.48 -11.10 -0.16
C THR A 188 -4.02 -11.50 -0.06
N VAL A 189 -3.11 -10.69 -0.61
CA VAL A 189 -1.67 -10.88 -0.45
C VAL A 189 -1.03 -9.65 0.19
N PRO A 190 0.12 -9.79 0.88
CA PRO A 190 0.85 -8.63 1.39
C PRO A 190 1.23 -7.67 0.26
N TYR A 191 0.86 -6.40 0.41
CA TYR A 191 1.16 -5.31 -0.51
C TYR A 191 2.11 -4.35 0.17
N MET A 192 3.40 -4.55 -0.09
CA MET A 192 4.47 -3.95 0.67
C MET A 192 4.95 -2.64 0.04
N ILE A 193 5.18 -1.62 0.87
CA ILE A 193 5.54 -0.25 0.47
C ILE A 193 6.61 0.34 1.40
N ALA A 194 7.51 1.18 0.88
CA ALA A 194 8.52 1.97 1.61
C ALA A 194 9.75 1.20 2.17
N ARG A 195 10.55 1.86 3.03
CA ARG A 195 11.78 1.34 3.66
C ARG A 195 11.48 0.32 4.76
N TYR A 196 11.90 -0.93 4.57
CA TYR A 196 11.86 -2.00 5.58
C TYR A 196 12.72 -3.19 5.15
N ALA A 197 13.05 -4.05 6.12
CA ALA A 197 13.58 -5.38 5.87
C ALA A 197 12.44 -6.40 6.05
N THR A 198 12.24 -7.31 5.10
CA THR A 198 11.23 -8.37 5.24
C THR A 198 11.68 -9.67 4.59
N ASP A 199 11.08 -10.76 5.05
CA ASP A 199 11.30 -12.11 4.56
C ASP A 199 10.05 -12.65 3.86
N TYR A 200 10.28 -13.43 2.82
CA TYR A 200 9.26 -14.27 2.22
C TYR A 200 9.90 -15.60 1.81
N GLY A 201 9.86 -16.59 2.70
CA GLY A 201 10.46 -17.90 2.42
C GLY A 201 11.96 -17.78 2.18
N MET A 202 12.43 -18.15 0.99
CA MET A 202 13.83 -18.10 0.57
C MET A 202 14.32 -16.68 0.22
N PHE A 203 13.43 -15.67 0.21
CA PHE A 203 13.77 -14.30 -0.14
C PHE A 203 13.97 -13.42 1.10
N ARG A 204 15.06 -12.64 1.09
CA ARG A 204 15.27 -11.47 1.95
C ARG A 204 15.18 -10.22 1.10
N PHE A 205 14.36 -9.27 1.51
CA PHE A 205 14.24 -7.95 0.89
C PHE A 205 14.78 -6.86 1.80
N CYS A 206 15.65 -6.01 1.25
CA CYS A 206 16.14 -4.79 1.88
C CYS A 206 15.69 -3.60 1.04
N ILE A 207 14.65 -2.91 1.49
CA ILE A 207 14.04 -1.79 0.74
C ILE A 207 14.54 -0.46 1.29
N ALA A 208 15.07 0.38 0.41
CA ALA A 208 15.57 1.72 0.74
C ALA A 208 14.54 2.82 0.44
N ASP A 209 14.67 3.93 1.14
CA ASP A 209 13.99 5.20 0.92
C ASP A 209 14.94 6.21 0.28
N THR A 210 14.74 6.45 -1.02
CA THR A 210 15.57 7.34 -1.82
C THR A 210 15.24 8.82 -1.65
N GLU A 211 14.32 9.17 -0.77
CA GLU A 211 14.03 10.56 -0.43
C GLU A 211 14.81 11.02 0.82
N HIS A 212 15.54 10.10 1.46
CA HIS A 212 16.45 10.36 2.58
C HIS A 212 17.89 9.97 2.23
N ASP A 213 18.88 10.54 2.91
CA ASP A 213 20.29 10.25 2.65
C ASP A 213 20.60 8.75 2.80
N TRP A 214 21.25 8.15 1.80
CA TRP A 214 21.65 6.73 1.75
C TRP A 214 23.17 6.55 1.73
N ARG A 215 23.96 7.63 1.79
CA ARG A 215 25.43 7.57 1.71
C ARG A 215 26.03 6.95 2.98
N GLU A 216 27.27 6.48 2.85
CA GLU A 216 28.03 5.92 3.95
C GLU A 216 28.02 6.83 5.19
N GLY A 217 27.83 6.24 6.37
CA GLY A 217 27.69 6.95 7.64
C GLY A 217 26.27 7.38 8.00
N SER A 218 25.34 7.43 7.04
CA SER A 218 23.92 7.73 7.30
C SER A 218 23.21 6.63 8.10
N GLU A 219 22.10 6.97 8.75
CA GLU A 219 21.25 5.99 9.43
C GLU A 219 20.72 4.92 8.48
N GLN A 220 20.33 5.32 7.27
CA GLN A 220 19.82 4.42 6.25
C GLN A 220 20.91 3.48 5.73
N TYR A 221 22.14 3.95 5.52
CA TYR A 221 23.24 3.07 5.12
C TYR A 221 23.49 1.97 6.15
N LYS A 222 23.53 2.33 7.44
CA LYS A 222 23.68 1.35 8.55
C LYS A 222 22.54 0.33 8.58
N PHE A 223 21.31 0.80 8.32
CA PHE A 223 20.15 -0.10 8.20
C PHE A 223 20.29 -1.06 7.01
N ILE A 224 20.71 -0.57 5.84
CA ILE A 224 20.93 -1.40 4.64
C ILE A 224 22.02 -2.43 4.91
N GLU A 225 23.17 -2.02 5.44
CA GLU A 225 24.27 -2.90 5.80
C GLU A 225 23.82 -4.00 6.79
N HIS A 226 23.08 -3.62 7.85
CA HIS A 226 22.54 -4.57 8.81
C HIS A 226 21.56 -5.56 8.16
N CYS A 227 20.67 -5.09 7.27
CA CYS A 227 19.72 -5.95 6.57
C CYS A 227 20.42 -6.99 5.66
N LEU A 228 21.44 -6.55 4.93
CA LEU A 228 22.23 -7.39 4.02
C LEU A 228 23.15 -8.36 4.76
N ALA A 229 23.68 -7.98 5.93
CA ALA A 229 24.63 -8.80 6.69
C ALA A 229 23.98 -9.90 7.55
N THR A 230 22.71 -9.73 7.92
CA THR A 230 22.01 -10.63 8.86
C THR A 230 21.27 -11.79 8.21
N VAL A 231 21.24 -11.88 6.88
CA VAL A 231 20.57 -12.99 6.18
C VAL A 231 21.45 -14.24 6.19
N ASP A 232 20.90 -15.38 6.62
CA ASP A 232 21.54 -16.69 6.39
C ASP A 232 21.31 -17.11 4.94
N ARG A 233 22.35 -16.94 4.11
CA ARG A 233 22.29 -17.24 2.66
C ARG A 233 22.15 -18.73 2.33
N LYS A 234 22.36 -19.64 3.29
CA LYS A 234 22.07 -21.07 3.09
C LYS A 234 20.57 -21.35 3.14
N GLN A 235 19.86 -20.63 4.01
CA GLN A 235 18.40 -20.76 4.15
C GLN A 235 17.68 -19.84 3.16
N GLN A 236 18.14 -18.59 3.03
CA GLN A 236 17.55 -17.56 2.18
C GLN A 236 18.54 -17.12 1.10
N PRO A 237 18.70 -17.89 0.02
CA PRO A 237 19.69 -17.61 -1.01
C PRO A 237 19.40 -16.33 -1.80
N TRP A 238 18.12 -15.91 -1.92
CA TRP A 238 17.71 -14.78 -2.74
C TRP A 238 17.71 -13.48 -1.93
N LEU A 239 18.76 -12.68 -2.09
CA LEU A 239 18.90 -11.37 -1.45
C LEU A 239 18.56 -10.26 -2.44
N ILE A 240 17.48 -9.53 -2.17
CA ILE A 240 16.92 -8.52 -3.07
C ILE A 240 17.05 -7.14 -2.43
N PHE A 241 17.71 -6.23 -3.13
CA PHE A 241 17.70 -4.80 -2.81
C PHE A 241 16.71 -4.09 -3.74
N ALA A 242 15.86 -3.24 -3.19
CA ALA A 242 14.96 -2.41 -3.99
C ALA A 242 14.91 -0.98 -3.45
N ALA A 243 14.71 -0.03 -4.36
CA ALA A 243 14.69 1.40 -4.09
C ALA A 243 13.83 2.06 -5.16
N HIS A 244 13.27 3.24 -4.86
CA HIS A 244 12.44 3.96 -5.84
C HIS A 244 13.31 4.64 -6.91
N ARG A 245 14.12 5.64 -6.53
CA ARG A 245 15.07 6.26 -7.48
C ARG A 245 16.15 5.26 -7.90
N PRO A 246 16.62 5.29 -9.16
CA PRO A 246 17.66 4.39 -9.63
C PRO A 246 18.99 4.71 -8.95
N LEU A 247 19.41 3.87 -7.99
CA LEU A 247 20.72 3.97 -7.33
C LEU A 247 21.81 3.17 -8.06
N GLY A 248 21.42 2.30 -8.99
CA GLY A 248 22.32 1.53 -9.84
C GLY A 248 22.51 2.21 -11.19
N TYR A 249 21.87 1.66 -12.22
CA TYR A 249 22.05 2.08 -13.61
C TYR A 249 20.69 2.27 -14.28
N SER A 250 20.53 3.35 -15.05
CA SER A 250 19.41 3.59 -15.96
C SER A 250 19.94 4.34 -17.16
N SER A 251 19.60 3.92 -18.37
CA SER A 251 19.74 4.74 -19.57
C SER A 251 18.52 5.64 -19.68
N ASN A 252 18.71 6.87 -20.19
CA ASN A 252 17.61 7.80 -20.45
C ASN A 252 17.12 7.70 -21.91
N ASP A 253 17.41 6.58 -22.57
CA ASP A 253 17.11 6.37 -24.00
C ASP A 253 15.64 5.97 -24.22
#